data_AF-A0A3C0NN17-F1
#
_entry.id   AF-A0A3C0NN17-F1
#
_cell.length_a   1.000
_cell.length_b   1.000
_cell.length_c   1.000
_cell.angle_alpha   90.00
_cell.angle_beta   90.00
_cell.angle_gamma   90.00
#
_symmetry.space_group_name_H-M   'P 1'
#
loop_
_entity.id
_entity.type
_entity.pdbx_description
1 polymer ?
#
loop_
_entity_poly.entity_id
_entity_poly.type
_entity_poly.pdbx_seq_one_letter_code
_entity_poly.pdbx_strand_id
1 'polypeptide(L)'
;MFAGLMLTRLGNKFRLPDVTAYLVAGVLIGPSLLGGLNILGLGFHSFEELETLGVISDMALGFIAFSIGNEFRLSQLRETGRQALVVGILQAVITTLIVDFALLGVHFLFPAVLSIPAAITLGAIAAATAPAATLMVVRQ
;
A
#
# COMPACT_ATOMS: atom_id res chain seq x y z
N MET A 1 -11.23 10.20 -7.38
CA MET A 1 -11.31 11.04 -6.16
C MET A 1 -12.72 11.06 -5.54
N PHE A 2 -13.77 11.50 -6.26
CA PHE A 2 -15.15 11.57 -5.72
C PHE A 2 -15.69 10.26 -5.16
N ALA A 3 -15.58 9.17 -5.91
CA ALA A 3 -16.06 7.87 -5.45
C ALA A 3 -15.28 7.34 -4.23
N GLY A 4 -13.98 7.64 -4.14
CA GLY A 4 -13.17 7.38 -2.94
C GLY A 4 -13.73 8.12 -1.73
N LEU A 5 -13.96 9.44 -1.84
CA LEU A 5 -14.54 10.25 -0.77
C LEU A 5 -15.96 9.81 -0.36
N MET A 6 -16.78 9.39 -1.33
CA MET A 6 -18.12 8.84 -1.05
C MET A 6 -18.04 7.50 -0.32
N LEU A 7 -17.15 6.59 -0.74
CA LEU A 7 -16.96 5.32 -0.06
C LEU A 7 -16.32 5.48 1.31
N THR A 8 -15.46 6.46 1.54
CA THR A 8 -14.92 6.76 2.88
C THR A 8 -16.04 7.16 3.85
N ARG A 9 -16.98 8.01 3.42
CA ARG A 9 -18.15 8.36 4.24
C ARG A 9 -19.02 7.14 4.56
N LEU A 10 -19.19 6.24 3.60
CA LEU A 10 -19.94 5.00 3.80
C LEU A 10 -19.18 4.00 4.69
N GLY A 11 -17.88 3.82 4.47
CA GLY A 11 -16.99 2.95 5.23
C GLY A 11 -16.87 3.35 6.69
N ASN A 12 -16.85 4.67 6.97
CA ASN A 12 -16.86 5.18 8.34
C ASN A 12 -18.15 4.85 9.09
N LYS A 13 -19.29 4.71 8.40
CA LYS A 13 -20.53 4.18 9.01
C LYS A 13 -20.38 2.72 9.46
N PHE A 14 -19.53 1.95 8.77
CA PHE A 14 -19.19 0.57 9.10
C PHE A 14 -17.91 0.44 9.95
N ARG A 15 -17.35 1.56 10.46
CA ARG A 15 -16.09 1.60 11.23
C ARG A 15 -14.89 1.00 10.50
N LEU A 16 -14.87 1.08 9.17
CA LEU A 16 -13.73 0.64 8.37
C LEU A 16 -12.69 1.77 8.24
N PRO A 17 -11.39 1.46 8.24
CA PRO A 17 -10.35 2.45 7.95
C PRO A 17 -10.51 3.08 6.57
N ASP A 18 -10.14 4.35 6.44
CA ASP A 18 -10.22 5.09 5.17
C ASP A 18 -9.46 4.36 4.04
N VAL A 19 -8.31 3.75 4.34
CA VAL A 19 -7.48 3.01 3.35
C VAL A 19 -8.26 1.84 2.76
N THR A 20 -9.01 1.09 3.58
CA THR A 20 -9.84 -0.01 3.09
C THR A 20 -10.95 0.50 2.18
N ALA A 21 -11.58 1.63 2.53
CA ALA A 21 -12.60 2.25 1.68
C ALA A 21 -12.05 2.71 0.33
N TYR A 22 -10.83 3.27 0.30
CA TYR A 22 -10.16 3.65 -0.95
C TYR A 22 -9.84 2.43 -1.83
N LEU A 23 -9.38 1.32 -1.25
CA LEU A 23 -9.12 0.09 -1.99
C LEU A 23 -10.40 -0.47 -2.61
N VAL A 24 -11.48 -0.56 -1.83
CA VAL A 24 -12.78 -1.03 -2.34
C VAL A 24 -13.29 -0.13 -3.46
N ALA A 25 -13.17 1.20 -3.31
CA ALA A 25 -13.55 2.14 -4.36
C ALA A 25 -12.73 1.92 -5.64
N GLY A 26 -11.42 1.72 -5.52
CA GLY A 26 -10.55 1.42 -6.65
C GLY A 26 -10.93 0.15 -7.38
N VAL A 27 -11.17 -0.95 -6.65
CA VAL A 27 -11.59 -2.24 -7.23
C VAL A 27 -12.96 -2.13 -7.90
N LEU A 28 -13.91 -1.41 -7.30
CA LEU A 28 -15.24 -1.19 -7.89
C LEU A 28 -15.16 -0.44 -9.22
N ILE A 29 -14.39 0.64 -9.29
CA ILE A 29 -14.34 1.54 -10.45
C ILE A 29 -13.36 1.04 -11.51
N GLY A 30 -12.37 0.25 -11.12
CA GLY A 30 -11.37 -0.31 -12.01
C GLY A 30 -11.92 -1.35 -12.99
N PRO A 31 -11.05 -1.85 -13.88
CA PRO A 31 -11.42 -2.78 -14.95
C PRO A 31 -11.89 -4.14 -14.43
N SER A 32 -11.61 -4.48 -13.17
CA SER A 32 -12.03 -5.74 -12.56
C SER A 32 -13.53 -5.84 -12.26
N LEU A 33 -14.24 -4.71 -12.12
CA LEU A 33 -15.68 -4.68 -11.84
C LEU A 33 -16.43 -3.73 -12.78
N LEU A 34 -16.73 -2.50 -12.36
CA LEU A 34 -17.58 -1.58 -13.15
C LEU A 34 -16.95 -1.25 -14.50
N GLY A 35 -15.64 -1.07 -14.55
CA GLY A 35 -14.91 -0.82 -15.80
C GLY A 35 -14.94 -2.00 -16.77
N GLY A 36 -14.96 -3.22 -16.24
CA GLY A 36 -15.06 -4.45 -17.04
C GLY A 36 -16.42 -4.66 -17.72
N LEU A 37 -17.46 -3.92 -17.29
CA LEU A 37 -18.78 -3.95 -17.93
C LEU A 37 -18.80 -3.20 -19.28
N ASN A 38 -17.72 -2.50 -19.65
CA ASN A 38 -17.59 -1.74 -20.92
C ASN A 38 -18.75 -0.77 -21.19
N ILE A 39 -19.35 -0.20 -20.13
CA ILE A 39 -20.41 0.80 -20.26
C ILE A 39 -19.76 2.17 -20.46
N LEU A 40 -20.01 2.78 -21.61
CA LEU A 40 -19.42 4.06 -22.01
C LEU A 40 -19.61 5.13 -20.91
N GLY A 41 -18.52 5.61 -20.33
CA GLY A 41 -18.52 6.66 -19.30
C GLY A 41 -18.60 6.19 -17.84
N LEU A 42 -18.52 4.88 -17.58
CA LEU A 42 -18.51 4.31 -16.23
C LEU A 42 -17.26 3.46 -15.99
N GLY A 43 -16.39 3.94 -15.10
CA GLY A 43 -15.19 3.22 -14.67
C GLY A 43 -14.00 3.33 -15.62
N PHE A 44 -12.90 2.65 -15.28
CA PHE A 44 -11.72 2.51 -16.13
C PHE A 44 -11.78 1.18 -16.87
N HIS A 45 -11.77 1.20 -18.19
CA HIS A 45 -12.08 0.02 -19.01
C HIS A 45 -10.87 -0.87 -19.23
N SER A 46 -9.65 -0.33 -19.13
CA SER A 46 -8.42 -1.09 -19.32
C SER A 46 -7.37 -0.78 -18.25
N PHE A 47 -6.40 -1.69 -18.10
CA PHE A 47 -5.21 -1.45 -17.27
C PHE A 47 -4.29 -0.38 -17.89
N GLU A 48 -4.30 -0.22 -19.21
CA GLU A 48 -3.53 0.82 -19.91
C GLU A 48 -4.05 2.22 -19.57
N GLU A 49 -5.37 2.39 -19.46
CA GLU A 49 -5.97 3.65 -18.98
C GLU A 49 -5.51 3.97 -17.55
N LEU A 50 -5.35 2.94 -16.69
CA LEU A 50 -4.84 3.13 -15.34
C LEU A 50 -3.35 3.51 -15.33
N GLU A 51 -2.54 3.00 -16.27
CA GLU A 51 -1.13 3.39 -16.37
C GLU A 51 -0.95 4.87 -16.69
N THR A 52 -1.88 5.49 -17.44
CA THR A 52 -1.85 6.94 -17.70
C THR A 52 -2.00 7.78 -16.42
N LEU A 53 -2.61 7.22 -15.37
CA LEU A 53 -2.70 7.83 -14.04
C LEU A 53 -1.41 7.63 -13.22
N GLY A 54 -0.39 6.96 -13.75
CA GLY A 54 0.91 6.74 -13.10
C GLY A 54 1.56 8.03 -12.62
N VAL A 55 1.52 9.09 -13.43
CA VAL A 55 2.07 10.42 -13.05
C VAL A 55 1.40 10.97 -11.78
N ILE A 56 0.07 10.79 -11.64
CA ILE A 56 -0.66 11.24 -10.44
C ILE A 56 -0.24 10.40 -9.23
N SER A 57 -0.04 9.09 -9.42
CA SER A 57 0.41 8.18 -8.37
C SER A 57 1.81 8.53 -7.87
N ASP A 58 2.74 8.81 -8.79
CA ASP A 58 4.10 9.24 -8.45
C ASP A 58 4.13 10.58 -7.73
N MET A 59 3.32 11.55 -8.20
CA MET A 59 3.16 12.83 -7.50
C MET A 59 2.59 12.64 -6.09
N ALA A 60 1.58 11.79 -5.93
CA ALA A 60 0.98 11.50 -4.63
C ALA A 60 1.99 10.84 -3.68
N LEU A 61 2.76 9.84 -4.15
CA LEU A 61 3.83 9.21 -3.39
C LEU A 61 4.93 10.22 -3.02
N GLY A 62 5.29 11.12 -3.93
CA GLY A 62 6.21 12.22 -3.67
C GLY A 62 5.71 13.16 -2.57
N PHE A 63 4.43 13.56 -2.60
CA PHE A 63 3.82 14.36 -1.54
C PHE A 63 3.76 13.63 -0.20
N ILE A 64 3.46 12.33 -0.19
CA ILE A 64 3.49 11.51 1.03
C ILE A 64 4.90 11.47 1.60
N ALA A 65 5.91 11.18 0.78
CA ALA A 65 7.31 11.16 1.21
C ALA A 65 7.78 12.51 1.74
N PHE A 66 7.42 13.61 1.05
CA PHE A 66 7.73 14.98 1.48
C PHE A 66 7.06 15.33 2.81
N SER A 67 5.76 15.05 2.95
CA SER A 67 5.01 15.33 4.17
C SER A 67 5.56 14.54 5.36
N ILE A 68 5.90 13.26 5.17
CA ILE A 68 6.55 12.44 6.18
C ILE A 68 7.91 13.05 6.56
N GLY A 69 8.73 13.38 5.57
CA GLY A 69 10.05 13.99 5.79
C GLY A 69 10.00 15.33 6.54
N ASN A 70 8.96 16.13 6.32
CA ASN A 70 8.78 17.41 7.01
C ASN A 70 8.35 17.25 8.49
N GLU A 71 7.65 16.17 8.83
CA GLU A 71 7.26 15.86 10.22
C GLU A 71 8.44 15.31 11.05
N PHE A 72 9.49 14.81 10.39
CA PHE A 72 10.69 14.30 11.06
C PHE A 72 11.47 15.44 11.75
N ARG A 73 11.30 15.57 13.07
CA ARG A 73 12.11 16.45 13.90
C ARG A 73 13.43 15.77 14.29
N LEU A 74 14.55 16.31 13.81
CA LEU A 74 15.90 15.79 14.13
C LEU A 74 16.17 15.68 15.64
N SER A 75 15.57 16.58 16.45
CA SER A 75 15.64 16.52 17.92
C SER A 75 14.98 15.27 18.50
N GLN A 76 13.82 14.87 18.00
CA GLN A 76 13.12 13.63 18.41
C GLN A 76 13.86 12.38 17.95
N LEU A 77 14.49 12.45 16.76
CA LEU A 77 15.36 11.38 16.26
C LEU A 77 16.62 11.19 17.12
N ARG A 78 17.15 12.23 17.78
CA ARG A 78 18.30 12.05 18.68
C ARG A 78 17.92 11.32 19.97
N GLU A 79 16.71 11.51 20.47
CA GLU A 79 16.25 10.91 21.72
C GLU A 79 15.76 9.46 21.52
N THR A 80 14.97 9.19 20.48
CA THR A 80 14.39 7.86 20.22
C THR A 80 14.99 7.15 19.00
N GLY A 81 15.74 7.87 18.15
CA GLY A 81 16.09 7.39 16.82
C GLY A 81 17.10 6.27 16.77
N ARG A 82 17.99 6.08 17.77
CA ARG A 82 18.89 4.91 17.77
C ARG A 82 18.08 3.62 17.89
N GLN A 83 17.10 3.59 18.79
CA GLN A 83 16.24 2.42 18.96
C GLN A 83 15.30 2.26 17.76
N ALA A 84 14.70 3.35 17.27
CA ALA A 84 13.84 3.30 16.08
C ALA A 84 14.59 2.83 14.83
N LEU A 85 15.84 3.25 14.63
CA LEU A 85 16.68 2.82 13.51
C LEU A 85 17.03 1.34 13.62
N VAL A 86 17.49 0.89 14.79
CA VAL A 86 17.86 -0.52 15.00
C VAL A 86 16.65 -1.43 14.83
N VAL A 87 15.52 -1.09 15.46
CA VAL A 87 14.28 -1.86 15.34
C VAL A 87 13.78 -1.83 13.90
N GLY A 88 13.75 -0.66 13.25
CA GLY A 88 13.29 -0.53 11.87
C GLY A 88 14.13 -1.33 10.88
N ILE A 89 15.46 -1.25 10.96
CA ILE A 89 16.37 -2.01 10.08
C ILE A 89 16.23 -3.51 10.36
N LEU A 90 16.29 -3.94 11.63
CA LEU A 90 16.16 -5.36 11.97
C LEU A 90 14.81 -5.91 11.53
N GLN A 91 13.71 -5.20 11.81
CA GLN A 91 12.37 -5.58 11.40
C GLN A 91 12.27 -5.69 9.88
N ALA A 92 12.75 -4.70 9.13
CA ALA A 92 12.70 -4.70 7.67
C ALA A 92 13.48 -5.89 7.07
N VAL A 93 14.71 -6.13 7.55
CA VAL A 93 15.56 -7.24 7.05
C VAL A 93 14.95 -8.58 7.41
N ILE A 94 14.57 -8.79 8.68
CA ILE A 94 13.99 -10.06 9.14
C ILE A 94 12.66 -10.34 8.42
N THR A 95 11.80 -9.34 8.27
CA THR A 95 10.51 -9.51 7.58
C THR A 95 10.72 -9.88 6.11
N THR A 96 11.60 -9.16 5.41
CA THR A 96 11.96 -9.47 4.02
C THR A 96 12.44 -10.91 3.90
N LEU A 97 13.40 -11.33 4.73
CA LEU A 97 13.95 -12.68 4.68
C LEU A 97 12.88 -13.75 4.96
N ILE A 98 12.05 -13.55 5.99
CA ILE A 98 10.99 -14.52 6.32
C ILE A 98 10.00 -14.65 5.16
N VAL A 99 9.57 -13.53 4.57
CA VAL A 99 8.63 -13.53 3.45
C VAL A 99 9.26 -14.15 2.21
N ASP A 100 10.52 -13.81 1.90
CA ASP A 100 11.26 -14.40 0.78
C ASP A 100 11.39 -15.92 0.94
N PHE A 101 11.82 -16.41 2.11
CA PHE A 101 11.94 -17.85 2.35
C PHE A 101 10.58 -18.56 2.26
N ALA A 102 9.52 -17.96 2.78
CA ALA A 102 8.17 -18.51 2.68
C ALA A 102 7.71 -18.59 1.22
N LEU A 103 7.87 -17.51 0.45
CA LEU A 103 7.46 -17.44 -0.95
C LEU A 103 8.34 -18.32 -1.86
N LEU A 104 9.64 -18.42 -1.59
CA LEU A 104 10.52 -19.38 -2.25
C LEU A 104 10.09 -20.82 -1.94
N GLY A 105 9.70 -21.11 -0.70
CA GLY A 105 9.10 -22.40 -0.34
C GLY A 105 7.85 -22.71 -1.17
N VAL A 106 6.97 -21.73 -1.36
CA VAL A 106 5.79 -21.85 -2.24
C VAL A 106 6.21 -22.08 -3.69
N HIS A 107 7.24 -21.38 -4.19
CA HIS A 107 7.79 -21.62 -5.53
C HIS A 107 8.28 -23.06 -5.71
N PHE A 108 8.97 -23.63 -4.72
CA PHE A 108 9.44 -25.02 -4.80
C PHE A 108 8.28 -26.05 -4.83
N LEU A 109 7.16 -25.76 -4.17
CA LEU A 109 5.97 -26.62 -4.17
C LEU A 109 5.09 -26.41 -5.41
N PHE A 110 5.00 -25.16 -5.90
CA PHE A 110 4.14 -24.74 -7.01
C PHE A 110 4.87 -23.78 -7.95
N PRO A 111 5.85 -24.28 -8.73
CA PRO A 111 6.72 -23.42 -9.55
C PRO A 111 5.98 -22.70 -10.68
N ALA A 112 4.80 -23.19 -11.06
CA ALA A 112 3.96 -22.57 -12.09
C ALA A 112 3.17 -21.33 -11.59
N VAL A 113 3.04 -21.14 -10.26
CA VAL A 113 2.19 -20.09 -9.68
C VAL A 113 2.99 -18.84 -9.31
N LEU A 114 4.23 -19.01 -8.88
CA LEU A 114 5.08 -17.92 -8.42
C LEU A 114 6.47 -18.05 -9.03
N SER A 115 7.04 -16.97 -9.56
CA SER A 115 8.42 -16.96 -10.04
C SER A 115 9.39 -16.46 -8.95
N ILE A 116 10.66 -16.86 -9.01
CA ILE A 116 11.69 -16.39 -8.07
C ILE A 116 11.77 -14.84 -8.05
N PRO A 117 11.80 -14.13 -9.20
CA PRO A 117 11.80 -12.67 -9.18
C PRO A 117 10.56 -12.09 -8.49
N ALA A 118 9.37 -12.66 -8.70
CA ALA A 118 8.15 -12.20 -8.04
C ALA A 118 8.16 -12.45 -6.53
N ALA A 119 8.72 -13.58 -6.08
CA ALA A 119 8.87 -13.88 -4.66
C ALA A 119 9.73 -12.80 -3.96
N ILE A 120 10.90 -12.49 -4.54
CA ILE A 120 11.85 -11.51 -3.99
C ILE A 120 11.26 -10.10 -4.01
N THR A 121 10.56 -9.71 -5.08
CA THR A 121 9.93 -8.37 -5.13
C THR A 121 8.81 -8.23 -4.11
N LEU A 122 8.01 -9.27 -3.89
CA LEU A 122 6.97 -9.28 -2.86
C LEU A 122 7.56 -9.23 -1.44
N GLY A 123 8.67 -9.92 -1.17
CA GLY A 123 9.36 -9.81 0.11
C GLY A 123 9.93 -8.41 0.35
N ALA A 124 10.51 -7.77 -0.68
CA ALA A 124 10.97 -6.39 -0.59
C ALA A 124 9.81 -5.40 -0.32
N ILE A 125 8.64 -5.59 -0.92
CA ILE A 125 7.44 -4.79 -0.64
C ILE A 125 6.98 -5.00 0.81
N ALA A 126 7.04 -6.23 1.34
CA ALA A 126 6.64 -6.54 2.70
C ALA A 126 7.50 -5.86 3.79
N ALA A 127 8.72 -5.42 3.45
CA ALA A 127 9.58 -4.64 4.35
C ALA A 127 8.95 -3.29 4.73
N ALA A 128 8.16 -2.70 3.84
CA ALA A 128 7.55 -1.40 4.04
C ALA A 128 6.37 -1.49 5.02
N THR A 129 6.49 -0.85 6.18
CA THR A 129 5.42 -0.80 7.19
C THR A 129 4.97 0.63 7.44
N ALA A 130 3.65 0.86 7.42
CA ALA A 130 3.04 2.17 7.65
C ALA A 130 2.41 2.23 9.05
N PRO A 131 3.01 2.93 10.03
CA PRO A 131 2.46 3.05 11.38
C PRO A 131 1.29 4.04 11.50
N ALA A 132 0.97 4.77 10.42
CA ALA A 132 -0.02 5.85 10.45
C ALA A 132 -1.44 5.36 10.74
N ALA A 133 -1.88 4.27 10.10
CA ALA A 133 -3.23 3.74 10.28
C ALA A 133 -3.47 3.20 11.70
N THR A 134 -2.45 2.60 12.33
CA THR A 134 -2.56 2.07 13.69
C THR A 134 -2.49 3.19 14.74
N LEU A 135 -1.64 4.21 14.54
CA LEU A 135 -1.60 5.39 15.42
C LEU A 135 -2.89 6.23 15.35
N MET A 136 -3.53 6.30 14.19
CA MET A 136 -4.76 7.07 13.98
C MET A 136 -5.95 6.48 14.78
N VAL A 137 -6.02 5.16 14.93
CA VAL A 137 -7.09 4.50 15.72
C VAL A 137 -6.80 4.57 17.23
N VAL A 138 -5.54 4.57 17.65
CA VAL A 138 -5.18 4.66 19.08
C VAL A 138 -5.35 6.08 19.65
N ARG A 139 -5.30 7.10 18.79
CA ARG A 139 -5.56 8.51 19.17
C ARG A 139 -7.02 8.96 18.97
N GLN A 140 -7.89 8.06 18.50
CA GLN A 140 -9.35 8.25 18.51
C GLN A 140 -9.92 7.77 19.85
#